data_AF-J3LFQ7-F1
#
_entry.id   AF-J3LFQ7-F1
#
_cell.length_a   1.000
_cell.length_b   1.000
_cell.length_c   1.000
_cell.angle_alpha   90.00
_cell.angle_beta   90.00
_cell.angle_gamma   90.00
#
_symmetry.space_group_name_H-M   'P 1'
#
loop_
_entity.id
_entity.type
_entity.pdbx_description
1 polymer ?
#
loop_
_entity_poly.entity_id
_entity_poly.type
_entity_poly.pdbx_seq_one_letter_code
_entity_poly.pdbx_strand_id
1 'polypeptide(L)'
;MWAKVDSVGDRVLFFDRHGHGFSLEGNGAAELRRDCVYFMHEKRTWVDAGEHRFLCRYSMEDREVDRVVSLADTFGDTWVVPGLCPSE
;
A
#
# COMPACT_ATOMS: atom_id res chain seq x y z
N MET A 1 -11.00 -22.51 -0.83
CA MET A 1 -11.36 -22.13 0.56
C MET A 1 -10.44 -20.98 0.95
N TRP A 2 -10.99 -19.88 1.49
CA TRP A 2 -10.18 -18.77 1.99
C TRP A 2 -9.67 -19.10 3.40
N ALA A 3 -8.43 -18.69 3.71
CA ALA A 3 -7.80 -18.90 5.01
C ALA A 3 -7.32 -17.57 5.59
N LYS A 4 -7.50 -17.39 6.90
CA LYS A 4 -6.88 -16.29 7.63
C LYS A 4 -5.39 -16.58 7.73
N VAL A 5 -4.57 -15.59 7.42
CA VAL A 5 -3.11 -15.65 7.53
C VAL A 5 -2.66 -14.75 8.67
N ASP A 6 -1.73 -15.23 9.48
CA ASP A 6 -1.22 -14.46 10.62
C ASP A 6 0.02 -13.64 10.31
N SER A 7 0.78 -14.02 9.28
CA SER A 7 1.96 -13.30 8.81
C SER A 7 2.21 -13.62 7.33
N VAL A 8 2.71 -12.64 6.58
CA VAL A 8 3.23 -12.77 5.22
C VAL A 8 4.76 -12.84 5.19
N GLY A 9 5.42 -12.76 6.36
CA GLY A 9 6.85 -12.93 6.55
C GLY A 9 7.68 -11.75 6.01
N ASP A 10 8.79 -12.05 5.35
CA ASP A 10 9.71 -11.05 4.76
C ASP A 10 9.18 -10.43 3.45
N ARG A 11 7.86 -10.45 3.27
CA ARG A 11 7.20 -9.94 2.07
C ARG A 11 6.43 -8.68 2.39
N VAL A 12 6.25 -7.89 1.35
CA VAL A 12 5.32 -6.78 1.32
C VAL A 12 4.30 -7.04 0.22
N LEU A 13 3.02 -6.97 0.55
CA LEU A 13 1.95 -7.13 -0.43
C LEU A 13 1.37 -5.77 -0.80
N PHE A 14 1.13 -5.55 -2.09
CA PHE A 14 0.47 -4.35 -2.61
C PHE A 14 -0.84 -4.71 -3.26
N PHE A 15 -1.91 -3.96 -2.99
CA PHE A 15 -3.21 -4.11 -3.63
C PHE A 15 -3.77 -2.78 -4.13
N ASP A 16 -4.28 -2.77 -5.36
CA ASP A 16 -5.07 -1.69 -5.91
C ASP A 16 -6.53 -1.75 -5.40
N ARG A 17 -7.33 -0.75 -5.80
CA ARG A 17 -8.76 -0.65 -5.46
C ARG A 17 -9.61 -1.80 -6.03
N HIS A 18 -9.11 -2.52 -7.03
CA HIS A 18 -9.80 -3.63 -7.69
C HIS A 18 -9.40 -4.99 -7.11
N GLY A 19 -8.45 -5.00 -6.15
CA GLY A 19 -7.92 -6.21 -5.55
C GLY A 19 -6.83 -6.88 -6.39
N HIS A 20 -6.33 -6.22 -7.43
CA HIS A 20 -5.12 -6.67 -8.10
C HIS A 20 -3.91 -6.32 -7.25
N GLY A 21 -2.95 -7.23 -7.18
CA GLY A 21 -1.81 -7.03 -6.33
C GLY A 21 -0.56 -7.74 -6.79
N PHE A 22 0.55 -7.34 -6.19
CA PHE A 22 1.85 -7.97 -6.36
C PHE A 22 2.57 -8.04 -5.01
N SER A 23 3.54 -8.92 -4.90
CA SER A 23 4.40 -9.04 -3.73
C SER A 23 5.81 -8.60 -4.05
N LEU A 24 6.46 -7.93 -3.11
CA LEU A 24 7.89 -7.66 -3.15
C LEU A 24 8.59 -8.47 -2.07
N GLU A 25 9.74 -9.05 -2.44
CA GLU A 25 10.63 -9.76 -1.54
C GLU A 25 11.64 -8.79 -0.89
N GLY A 26 12.24 -9.20 0.23
CA GLY A 26 12.95 -8.31 1.16
C GLY A 26 14.06 -7.42 0.58
N ASN A 27 14.67 -7.77 -0.55
CA ASN A 27 15.67 -6.92 -1.21
C ASN A 27 15.06 -5.83 -2.11
N GLY A 28 13.84 -6.06 -2.61
CA GLY A 28 13.10 -5.09 -3.42
C GLY A 28 12.26 -4.13 -2.57
N ALA A 29 12.36 -4.17 -1.24
CA ALA A 29 11.46 -3.44 -0.35
C ALA A 29 12.22 -2.75 0.80
N ALA A 30 13.48 -2.37 0.59
CA ALA A 30 14.40 -1.95 1.66
C ALA A 30 13.88 -0.83 2.58
N GLU A 31 13.01 0.05 2.07
CA GLU A 31 12.40 1.15 2.83
C GLU A 31 10.99 0.87 3.36
N LEU A 32 10.41 -0.29 3.02
CA LEU A 32 9.06 -0.66 3.39
C LEU A 32 9.07 -1.53 4.64
N ARG A 33 8.02 -1.37 5.46
CA ARG A 33 7.83 -2.24 6.61
C ARG A 33 7.43 -3.62 6.10
N ARG A 34 8.18 -4.64 6.52
CA ARG A 34 7.91 -6.05 6.24
C ARG A 34 6.68 -6.54 6.98
N ASP A 35 6.21 -7.71 6.60
CA ASP A 35 5.02 -8.34 7.18
C ASP A 35 3.80 -7.40 7.16
N CYS A 36 3.63 -6.71 6.04
CA CYS A 36 2.62 -5.67 5.86
C CYS A 36 1.89 -5.82 4.53
N VAL A 37 0.63 -5.37 4.55
CA VAL A 37 -0.20 -5.21 3.36
C VAL A 37 -0.39 -3.73 3.09
N TYR A 38 0.04 -3.27 1.94
CA TYR A 38 -0.17 -1.92 1.45
C TYR A 38 -1.34 -1.92 0.48
N PHE A 39 -2.27 -1.00 0.65
CA PHE A 39 -3.45 -0.93 -0.20
C PHE A 39 -3.93 0.50 -0.39
N MET A 40 -4.56 0.74 -1.54
CA MET A 40 -5.15 2.04 -1.83
C MET A 40 -6.51 2.17 -1.16
N HIS A 41 -6.71 3.26 -0.43
CA HIS A 41 -8.01 3.65 0.10
C HIS A 41 -8.48 4.95 -0.54
N GLU A 42 -9.66 4.93 -1.14
CA GLU A 42 -10.29 6.12 -1.70
C GLU A 42 -11.33 6.64 -0.71
N LYS A 43 -11.20 7.92 -0.32
CA LYS A 43 -12.21 8.59 0.47
C LYS A 43 -12.86 9.69 -0.37
N ARG A 44 -14.13 9.47 -0.72
CA ARG A 44 -14.98 10.53 -1.25
C ARG A 44 -15.51 11.39 -0.12
N THR A 45 -15.20 12.67 -0.14
CA THR A 45 -15.82 13.66 0.73
C THR A 45 -16.87 14.44 -0.06
N TRP A 46 -18.05 14.63 0.51
CA TRP A 46 -19.14 15.37 -0.15
C TRP A 46 -18.90 16.90 -0.20
N VAL A 47 -17.92 17.39 0.56
CA VAL A 47 -17.70 18.82 0.81
C VAL A 47 -16.76 19.45 -0.22
N ASP A 48 -15.73 18.70 -0.62
CA ASP A 48 -14.84 19.04 -1.73
C ASP A 48 -15.04 17.94 -2.77
N ALA A 49 -15.41 18.30 -4.00
CA ALA A 49 -15.63 17.35 -5.10
C ALA A 49 -14.34 16.63 -5.57
N GLY A 50 -13.36 16.44 -4.68
CA GLY A 50 -12.10 15.74 -4.90
C GLY A 50 -12.15 14.29 -4.41
N GLU A 51 -11.53 13.40 -5.17
CA GLU A 51 -11.34 12.00 -4.78
C GLU A 51 -9.99 11.85 -4.07
N HIS A 52 -10.00 11.85 -2.73
CA HIS A 52 -8.75 11.67 -2.00
C HIS A 52 -8.31 10.20 -2.01
N ARG A 53 -7.11 9.95 -2.54
CA ARG A 53 -6.48 8.62 -2.53
C ARG A 53 -5.41 8.57 -1.45
N PHE A 54 -5.41 7.49 -0.67
CA PHE A 54 -4.44 7.27 0.40
C PHE A 54 -3.76 5.92 0.19
N LEU A 55 -2.44 5.89 0.42
CA LEU A 55 -1.75 4.62 0.65
C LEU A 55 -1.91 4.26 2.12
N CYS A 56 -2.60 3.17 2.38
CA CYS A 56 -2.73 2.57 3.70
C CYS A 56 -1.76 1.41 3.85
N ARG A 57 -1.32 1.18 5.08
CA ARG A 57 -0.55 0.00 5.48
C ARG A 57 -1.29 -0.71 6.58
N TYR A 58 -1.48 -2.01 6.43
CA TYR A 58 -1.90 -2.91 7.47
C TYR A 58 -0.69 -3.69 7.97
N SER A 59 -0.39 -3.56 9.27
CA SER A 59 0.66 -4.32 9.94
C SER A 59 0.11 -5.67 10.38
N MET A 60 0.70 -6.79 9.93
CA MET A 60 0.29 -8.11 10.40
C MET A 60 0.67 -8.32 11.88
N GLU A 61 1.73 -7.64 12.34
CA GLU A 61 2.21 -7.65 13.72
C GLU A 61 1.24 -6.91 14.66
N ASP A 62 0.96 -5.64 14.38
CA ASP A 62 0.15 -4.78 15.26
C ASP A 62 -1.35 -4.99 15.04
N ARG A 63 -1.74 -5.59 13.91
CA ARG A 63 -3.12 -5.74 13.44
C ARG A 63 -3.86 -4.41 13.29
N GLU A 64 -3.11 -3.35 13.02
CA GLU A 64 -3.64 -2.00 12.81
C GLU A 64 -3.44 -1.51 11.38
N VAL A 65 -4.31 -0.57 10.98
CA VAL A 65 -4.19 0.16 9.71
C VAL A 65 -3.72 1.58 10.00
N ASP A 66 -2.62 1.96 9.38
CA ASP A 66 -2.13 3.34 9.38
C ASP A 66 -2.19 3.97 7.99
N ARG A 67 -2.41 5.30 7.94
CA ARG A 67 -2.32 6.07 6.70
C ARG A 67 -0.87 6.47 6.52
N VAL A 68 -0.26 5.97 5.45
CA VAL A 68 1.17 6.19 5.18
C VAL A 68 1.37 7.51 4.43
N VAL A 69 0.61 7.72 3.35
CA VAL A 69 0.76 8.89 2.48
C VAL A 69 -0.58 9.33 1.92
N SER A 70 -0.84 10.64 1.94
CA SER A 70 -1.93 11.27 1.16
C SER A 70 -1.45 11.50 -0.26
N LEU A 71 -2.15 10.94 -1.24
CA LEU A 71 -1.80 11.04 -2.65
C LEU A 71 -2.64 12.16 -3.26
N ALA A 72 -1.98 13.22 -3.73
CA ALA A 72 -2.65 14.28 -4.48
C ALA A 72 -3.11 13.77 -5.84
N ASP A 73 -4.17 14.36 -6.39
CA ASP A 73 -4.79 13.98 -7.67
C ASP A 73 -3.81 14.02 -8.87
N THR A 74 -2.65 14.66 -8.73
CA THR A 74 -1.62 14.83 -9.75
C THR A 74 -0.71 13.62 -9.99
N PHE A 75 -0.67 12.64 -9.08
CA PHE A 75 0.00 11.38 -9.34
C PHE A 75 -0.98 10.50 -10.11
N GLY A 76 -0.83 10.43 -11.44
CA GLY A 76 -1.59 9.53 -12.30
C GLY A 76 -1.48 8.06 -11.87
N ASP A 77 -2.06 7.15 -12.66
CA ASP A 77 -2.18 5.71 -12.33
C ASP A 77 -0.84 4.96 -12.13
N THR A 78 0.30 5.64 -12.33
CA THR A 78 1.65 5.10 -12.18
C THR A 78 2.26 5.57 -10.86
N TRP A 79 2.49 4.63 -9.95
CA TRP A 79 3.07 4.90 -8.63
C TRP A 79 4.52 4.45 -8.57
N VAL A 80 5.37 5.32 -8.04
CA VAL A 80 6.75 5.02 -7.67
C VAL A 80 6.80 5.08 -6.14
N VAL A 81 6.95 3.94 -5.48
CA VAL A 81 7.35 3.94 -4.07
C VAL A 81 8.79 4.48 -4.06
N PRO A 82 9.12 5.54 -3.29
CA PRO A 82 10.44 6.18 -3.34
C PRO A 82 11.63 5.22 -3.20
N GLY A 83 11.48 4.11 -2.47
CA GLY A 83 12.47 3.03 -2.35
C GLY A 83 12.45 1.95 -3.44
N LEU A 84 11.64 2.10 -4.49
CA LEU A 84 11.56 1.21 -5.67
C LEU A 84 12.13 1.85 -6.93
N CYS A 85 12.57 3.10 -6.89
CA CYS A 85 13.36 3.66 -7.97
C CYS A 85 14.71 2.92 -8.02
N PRO A 86 15.08 2.30 -9.15
CA PRO A 86 16.50 2.01 -9.36
C PRO A 86 17.21 3.36 -9.35
N SER A 87 18.20 3.52 -8.46
CA SER A 87 19.14 4.63 -8.53
C SER A 87 19.79 4.63 -9.91
N GLU A 88 19.69 5.73 -10.65
CA GLU A 88 20.44 5.95 -11.90
C GLU A 88 21.95 5.81 -11.68
#